data_AF-A0A0A9W1F1-F1
#
_entry.id   AF-A0A0A9W1F1-F1
#
_cell.length_a   1.000
_cell.length_b   1.000
_cell.length_c   1.000
_cell.angle_alpha   90.00
_cell.angle_beta   90.00
_cell.angle_gamma   90.00
#
_symmetry.space_group_name_H-M   'P 1'
#
loop_
_entity.id
_entity.type
_entity.pdbx_description
1 polymer ?
#
loop_
_entity_poly.entity_id
_entity_poly.type
_entity_poly.pdbx_seq_one_letter_code
_entity_poly.pdbx_strand_id
1 'polypeptide(L)'
;MSPTIPLFRQKIVQNMFERILFIWSVRHPASGYVQGINDLVTPFFIVFLHQVLESEFDLGTLDIETLDPVKRDQIEADSHWCFCRFLSGIQDNYIFPQLGIQLKINDLRDIIKRIEEPLHKHLQDNGVEYLQFSFRWMNNLLTRELPLRCLIRLWDTYLAELDSFASFQLYVCAAFLLHWKQELMLEKDFQGLMLMLQNLPTQDWNDSHINILVAEAYRLKCAFAGAPNHFQSKRS
;
A
#
# COMPACT_ATOMS: atom_id res chain seq x y z
N MET A 1 2.81 -1.01 11.61
CA MET A 1 4.19 -1.54 11.74
C MET A 1 4.16 -3.06 11.68
N SER A 2 5.14 -3.68 11.00
CA SER A 2 5.30 -5.13 11.04
C SER A 2 5.86 -5.55 12.41
N PRO A 3 5.11 -6.30 13.24
CA PRO A 3 5.57 -6.68 14.57
C PRO A 3 6.71 -7.70 14.55
N THR A 4 7.01 -8.28 13.38
CA THR A 4 8.04 -9.30 13.21
C THR A 4 9.45 -8.73 13.18
N ILE A 5 9.62 -7.43 12.90
CA ILE A 5 10.93 -6.78 12.82
C ILE A 5 11.30 -6.22 14.21
N PRO A 6 12.40 -6.69 14.83
CA PRO A 6 12.79 -6.30 16.20
C PRO A 6 12.91 -4.79 16.42
N LEU A 7 13.40 -4.04 15.43
CA LEU A 7 13.45 -2.58 15.44
C LEU A 7 12.15 -1.92 15.92
N PHE A 8 10.98 -2.34 15.39
CA PHE A 8 9.70 -1.71 15.71
C PHE A 8 9.13 -2.12 17.08
N ARG A 9 9.80 -3.04 17.79
CA ARG A 9 9.46 -3.41 19.17
C ARG A 9 10.15 -2.53 20.21
N GLN A 10 11.17 -1.75 19.80
CA GLN A 10 11.87 -0.84 20.70
C GLN A 10 10.94 0.30 21.11
N LYS A 11 10.90 0.61 22.41
CA LYS A 11 10.00 1.64 22.95
C LYS A 11 10.31 3.03 22.38
N ILE A 12 11.59 3.32 22.13
CA ILE A 12 11.99 4.58 21.51
C ILE A 12 11.41 4.74 20.10
N VAL A 13 11.46 3.70 19.27
CA VAL A 13 10.91 3.72 17.90
C VAL A 13 9.39 3.86 17.94
N GLN A 14 8.71 3.15 18.86
CA GLN A 14 7.26 3.29 19.05
C GLN A 14 6.89 4.73 19.44
N ASN A 15 7.64 5.34 20.36
CA ASN A 15 7.39 6.72 20.79
C ASN A 15 7.61 7.73 19.64
N MET A 16 8.62 7.51 18.77
CA MET A 16 8.84 8.33 17.57
C MET A 16 7.65 8.20 16.60
N PHE A 17 7.20 6.98 16.31
CA PHE A 17 6.03 6.75 15.44
C PHE A 17 4.75 7.36 16.03
N GLU A 18 4.53 7.20 17.34
CA GLU A 18 3.40 7.79 18.05
C GLU A 18 3.40 9.32 17.91
N ARG A 19 4.56 9.99 18.07
CA ARG A 19 4.66 11.45 17.87
C ARG A 19 4.40 11.87 16.43
N ILE A 20 4.99 11.20 15.44
CA ILE A 20 4.75 11.47 14.01
C ILE A 20 3.24 11.40 13.71
N LEU A 21 2.60 10.30 14.12
CA LEU A 21 1.19 10.04 13.85
C LEU A 21 0.27 10.98 14.63
N PHE A 22 0.60 11.29 15.88
CA PHE A 22 -0.15 12.22 16.71
C PHE A 22 -0.13 13.63 16.12
N ILE A 23 1.05 14.15 15.78
CA ILE A 23 1.21 15.48 15.17
C ILE A 23 0.43 15.54 13.85
N TRP A 24 0.56 14.52 12.99
CA TRP A 24 -0.19 14.47 11.74
C TRP A 24 -1.70 14.48 11.98
N SER A 25 -2.19 13.66 12.92
CA SER A 25 -3.63 13.52 13.20
C SER A 25 -4.24 14.82 13.73
N VAL A 26 -3.55 15.53 14.63
CA VAL A 26 -3.99 16.83 15.15
C VAL A 26 -4.04 17.89 14.05
N ARG A 27 -3.11 17.83 13.08
CA ARG A 27 -3.08 18.76 11.94
C ARG A 27 -4.10 18.44 10.84
N HIS A 28 -4.72 17.27 10.86
CA HIS A 28 -5.72 16.83 9.87
C HIS A 28 -7.02 16.39 10.56
N PRO A 29 -7.77 17.31 11.18
CA PRO A 29 -8.95 16.97 12.00
C PRO A 29 -10.08 16.30 11.23
N ALA A 30 -10.14 16.46 9.91
CA ALA A 30 -11.12 15.78 9.05
C ALA A 30 -10.88 14.27 8.96
N SER A 31 -9.63 13.82 9.15
CA SER A 31 -9.26 12.41 9.18
C SER A 31 -9.06 11.90 10.60
N GLY A 32 -8.33 12.66 11.43
CA GLY A 32 -7.80 12.17 12.70
C GLY A 32 -6.86 10.98 12.49
N TYR A 33 -6.66 10.15 13.51
CA TYR A 33 -5.93 8.90 13.35
C TYR A 33 -6.85 7.81 12.77
N VAL A 34 -6.42 7.18 11.68
CA VAL A 34 -7.09 6.02 11.08
C VAL A 34 -6.15 4.82 11.10
N GLN A 35 -6.66 3.67 11.55
CA GLN A 35 -5.88 2.44 11.59
C GLN A 35 -5.37 2.09 10.18
N GLY A 36 -4.07 1.81 10.10
CA GLY A 36 -3.37 1.51 8.85
C GLY A 36 -2.43 2.61 8.38
N ILE A 37 -2.70 3.86 8.75
CA ILE A 37 -1.78 4.99 8.49
C ILE A 37 -0.42 4.77 9.17
N ASN A 38 -0.40 4.10 10.32
CA ASN A 38 0.84 3.76 11.03
C ASN A 38 1.79 2.84 10.25
N ASP A 39 1.29 2.10 9.26
CA ASP A 39 2.15 1.31 8.38
C ASP A 39 2.91 2.20 7.39
N LEU A 40 2.32 3.32 6.98
CA LEU A 40 2.82 4.20 5.93
C LEU A 40 4.02 5.05 6.36
N VAL A 41 4.25 5.19 7.66
CA VAL A 41 5.46 5.84 8.20
C VAL A 41 6.69 4.95 8.01
N THR A 42 6.50 3.63 7.97
CA THR A 42 7.58 2.63 8.00
C THR A 42 8.61 2.81 6.87
N PRO A 43 8.21 2.96 5.58
CA PRO A 43 9.18 3.08 4.50
C PRO A 43 10.06 4.33 4.64
N PHE A 44 9.46 5.48 4.98
CA PHE A 44 10.19 6.73 5.19
C PHE A 44 11.20 6.61 6.33
N PHE A 45 10.76 6.08 7.48
CA PHE A 45 11.63 5.90 8.63
C PHE A 45 12.85 5.03 8.31
N ILE A 46 12.64 3.91 7.59
CA ILE A 46 13.72 2.99 7.23
C ILE A 46 14.68 3.62 6.21
N VAL A 47 14.18 4.36 5.22
CA VAL A 47 15.01 5.04 4.22
C VAL A 47 15.90 6.10 4.89
N PHE A 48 15.34 6.95 5.75
CA PHE A 48 16.12 7.97 6.46
C PHE A 48 17.08 7.38 7.49
N LEU A 49 16.71 6.28 8.13
CA LEU A 49 17.62 5.53 9.00
C LEU A 49 18.84 5.01 8.23
N HIS A 50 18.65 4.50 7.01
CA HIS A 50 19.77 4.07 6.15
C HIS A 50 20.69 5.22 5.76
N GLN A 51 20.14 6.40 5.49
CA GLN A 51 20.94 7.58 5.18
C GLN A 51 21.86 7.99 6.34
N VAL A 52 21.39 7.86 7.58
CA VAL A 52 22.09 8.35 8.78
C VAL A 52 23.15 7.38 9.31
N LEU A 53 22.95 6.07 9.09
CA LEU A 53 23.85 5.03 9.61
C LEU A 53 25.05 4.73 8.70
N GLU A 54 25.07 5.26 7.47
CA GLU A 54 26.16 5.21 6.45
C GLU A 54 26.72 3.82 6.07
N SER A 55 26.43 2.79 6.86
CA SER A 55 26.90 1.42 6.78
C SER A 55 25.72 0.46 6.82
N GLU A 56 25.88 -0.75 6.25
CA GLU A 56 24.84 -1.77 6.35
C GLU A 56 24.60 -2.14 7.81
N PHE A 57 23.32 -2.23 8.18
CA PHE A 57 22.89 -2.61 9.51
C PHE A 57 21.78 -3.65 9.42
N ASP A 58 21.70 -4.48 10.46
CA ASP A 58 20.63 -5.45 10.61
C ASP A 58 19.51 -4.86 11.48
N LEU A 59 18.31 -4.78 10.91
CA LEU A 59 17.08 -4.35 11.59
C LEU A 59 16.72 -5.25 12.79
N GLY A 60 17.31 -6.45 12.88
CA GLY A 60 17.16 -7.37 13.98
C GLY A 60 17.97 -7.02 15.22
N THR A 61 19.10 -6.33 15.06
CA THR A 61 20.10 -6.11 16.12
C THR A 61 20.40 -4.64 16.39
N LEU A 62 20.07 -3.74 15.46
CA LEU A 62 20.26 -2.30 15.63
C LEU A 62 19.47 -1.78 16.84
N ASP A 63 20.15 -1.09 17.77
CA ASP A 63 19.53 -0.38 18.88
C ASP A 63 19.49 1.13 18.64
N ILE A 64 18.28 1.67 18.43
CA ILE A 64 18.06 3.09 18.16
C ILE A 64 18.36 3.96 19.39
N GLU A 65 18.36 3.40 20.60
CA GLU A 65 18.67 4.17 21.79
C GLU A 65 20.13 4.67 21.80
N THR A 66 21.03 3.93 21.13
CA THR A 66 22.46 4.26 21.00
C THR A 66 22.77 5.38 20.00
N LEU A 67 21.81 5.71 19.12
CA LEU A 67 21.99 6.76 18.12
C LEU A 67 21.95 8.15 18.77
N ASP A 68 22.80 9.06 18.28
CA ASP A 68 22.82 10.47 18.71
C ASP A 68 21.38 11.05 18.70
N PRO A 69 20.91 11.66 19.81
CA PRO A 69 19.63 12.36 19.85
C PRO A 69 19.36 13.26 18.63
N VAL A 70 20.35 14.01 18.16
CA VAL A 70 20.18 14.94 17.02
C VAL A 70 19.85 14.16 15.74
N LYS A 71 20.52 13.02 15.52
CA LYS A 71 20.27 12.14 14.38
C LYS A 71 18.88 11.50 14.45
N ARG A 72 18.42 11.12 15.65
CA ARG A 72 17.05 10.60 15.83
C ARG A 72 15.99 11.65 15.52
N ASP A 73 16.18 12.87 16.00
CA ASP A 73 15.26 13.99 15.74
C ASP A 73 15.18 14.31 14.24
N GLN A 74 16.31 14.24 13.52
CA GLN A 74 16.35 14.38 12.06
C GLN A 74 15.53 13.30 11.35
N ILE A 75 15.77 12.02 11.68
CA ILE A 75 15.02 10.89 11.10
C ILE A 75 13.52 11.06 11.35
N GLU A 76 13.11 11.44 12.55
CA GLU A 76 11.71 11.64 12.91
C GLU A 76 11.08 12.80 12.12
N ALA A 77 11.77 13.94 12.05
CA ALA A 77 11.30 15.13 11.35
C ALA A 77 11.15 14.88 9.84
N ASP A 78 12.17 14.28 9.21
CA ASP A 78 12.16 13.98 7.78
C ASP A 78 11.09 12.95 7.44
N SER A 79 10.96 11.91 8.28
CA SER A 79 9.88 10.92 8.18
C SER A 79 8.51 11.59 8.24
N HIS A 80 8.28 12.48 9.21
CA HIS A 80 7.03 13.21 9.36
C HIS A 80 6.70 14.06 8.13
N TRP A 81 7.64 14.86 7.62
CA TRP A 81 7.37 15.76 6.49
C TRP A 81 7.11 14.99 5.20
N CYS A 82 7.92 13.98 4.89
CA CYS A 82 7.70 13.15 3.70
C CYS A 82 6.39 12.37 3.79
N PHE A 83 6.07 11.81 4.96
CA PHE A 83 4.79 11.17 5.22
C PHE A 83 3.60 12.13 5.03
N CYS A 84 3.68 13.36 5.53
CA CYS A 84 2.65 14.38 5.32
C CYS A 84 2.43 14.67 3.83
N ARG A 85 3.53 14.88 3.07
CA ARG A 85 3.45 15.17 1.64
C ARG A 85 2.89 13.99 0.86
N PHE A 86 3.29 12.78 1.19
CA PHE A 86 2.78 11.57 0.56
C PHE A 86 1.27 11.38 0.80
N LEU A 87 0.82 11.53 2.05
CA LEU A 87 -0.61 11.44 2.38
C LEU A 87 -1.46 12.55 1.76
N SER A 88 -0.86 13.70 1.41
CA SER A 88 -1.61 14.79 0.78
C SER A 88 -2.28 14.39 -0.54
N GLY A 89 -1.74 13.40 -1.25
CA GLY A 89 -2.34 12.88 -2.49
C GLY A 89 -3.46 11.84 -2.29
N ILE A 90 -3.71 11.39 -1.06
CA ILE A 90 -4.71 10.35 -0.74
C ILE A 90 -5.50 10.66 0.54
N GLN A 91 -5.69 11.94 0.90
CA GLN A 91 -6.37 12.32 2.13
C GLN A 91 -7.82 11.80 2.18
N ASP A 92 -8.49 11.75 1.03
CA ASP A 92 -9.85 11.24 0.86
C ASP A 92 -10.01 9.76 1.26
N ASN A 93 -8.92 8.99 1.25
CA ASN A 93 -8.91 7.62 1.76
C ASN A 93 -9.16 7.54 3.28
N TYR A 94 -8.86 8.61 4.03
CA TYR A 94 -8.84 8.60 5.50
C TYR A 94 -9.86 9.53 6.13
N ILE A 95 -10.56 10.36 5.35
CA ILE A 95 -11.69 11.16 5.83
C ILE A 95 -12.91 10.25 5.95
N PHE A 96 -13.58 10.21 7.10
CA PHE A 96 -14.81 9.43 7.29
C PHE A 96 -15.91 9.85 6.28
N PRO A 97 -16.61 8.91 5.60
CA PRO A 97 -16.63 7.45 5.76
C PRO A 97 -15.68 6.67 4.82
N GLN A 98 -14.52 7.25 4.48
CA GLN A 98 -13.49 6.69 3.60
C GLN A 98 -13.97 6.46 2.15
N LEU A 99 -14.72 7.42 1.60
CA LEU A 99 -15.27 7.33 0.25
C LEU A 99 -14.19 7.11 -0.81
N GLY A 100 -12.99 7.69 -0.64
CA GLY A 100 -11.87 7.49 -1.58
C GLY A 100 -11.48 6.01 -1.74
N ILE A 101 -11.47 5.24 -0.65
CA ILE A 101 -11.20 3.80 -0.69
C ILE A 101 -12.38 3.06 -1.34
N GLN A 102 -13.61 3.38 -0.97
CA GLN A 102 -14.79 2.71 -1.53
C GLN A 102 -14.88 2.89 -3.05
N LEU A 103 -14.58 4.08 -3.56
CA LEU A 103 -14.51 4.34 -5.00
C LEU A 103 -13.41 3.49 -5.66
N LYS A 104 -12.20 3.49 -5.12
CA LYS A 104 -11.08 2.66 -5.63
C LYS A 104 -11.40 1.17 -5.66
N ILE A 105 -12.14 0.65 -4.68
CA ILE A 105 -12.56 -0.77 -4.65
C ILE A 105 -13.56 -1.07 -5.76
N ASN A 106 -14.52 -0.17 -6.00
CA ASN A 106 -15.47 -0.31 -7.11
C ASN A 106 -14.75 -0.24 -8.46
N ASP A 107 -13.81 0.70 -8.62
CA ASP A 107 -13.03 0.81 -9.85
C ASP A 107 -12.17 -0.45 -10.07
N LEU A 108 -11.60 -1.03 -9.00
CA LEU A 108 -10.83 -2.28 -9.08
C LEU A 108 -11.73 -3.42 -9.58
N ARG A 109 -12.93 -3.57 -9.01
CA ARG A 109 -13.92 -4.55 -9.47
C ARG A 109 -14.20 -4.37 -10.96
N ASP A 110 -14.44 -3.15 -11.41
CA ASP A 110 -14.84 -2.86 -12.78
C ASP A 110 -13.69 -3.08 -13.78
N ILE A 111 -12.45 -2.76 -13.38
CA ILE A 111 -11.23 -3.11 -14.13
C ILE A 111 -11.14 -4.63 -14.29
N ILE A 112 -11.20 -5.39 -13.19
CA ILE A 112 -11.02 -6.85 -13.24
C ILE A 112 -12.16 -7.51 -14.02
N LYS A 113 -13.41 -7.07 -13.85
CA LYS A 113 -14.55 -7.53 -14.65
C LYS A 113 -14.33 -7.34 -16.15
N ARG A 114 -13.71 -6.24 -16.56
CA ARG A 114 -13.50 -5.91 -17.97
C ARG A 114 -12.30 -6.65 -18.58
N ILE A 115 -11.21 -6.83 -17.83
CA ILE A 115 -9.99 -7.47 -18.34
C ILE A 115 -10.06 -8.99 -18.22
N GLU A 116 -10.56 -9.47 -17.08
CA GLU A 116 -10.56 -10.87 -16.69
C GLU A 116 -11.91 -11.27 -16.09
N GLU A 117 -12.94 -11.22 -16.93
CA GLU A 117 -14.30 -11.63 -16.58
C GLU A 117 -14.36 -13.04 -15.93
N PRO A 118 -13.58 -14.06 -16.37
CA PRO A 118 -13.58 -15.37 -15.71
C PRO A 118 -13.15 -15.32 -14.25
N LEU A 119 -12.12 -14.54 -13.91
CA LEU A 119 -11.67 -14.36 -12.52
C LEU A 119 -12.73 -13.60 -11.70
N HIS A 120 -13.31 -12.55 -12.28
CA HIS A 120 -14.37 -11.78 -11.63
C HIS A 120 -15.57 -12.66 -11.27
N LYS A 121 -16.07 -13.46 -12.23
CA LYS A 121 -17.17 -14.40 -12.00
C LYS A 121 -16.80 -15.45 -10.96
N HIS A 122 -15.60 -16.03 -11.05
CA HIS A 122 -15.13 -17.01 -10.08
C HIS A 122 -15.15 -16.48 -8.64
N LEU A 123 -14.68 -15.25 -8.40
CA LEU A 123 -14.77 -14.63 -7.08
C LEU A 123 -16.22 -14.43 -6.63
N GLN A 124 -17.10 -13.94 -7.52
CA GLN A 124 -18.52 -13.72 -7.21
C GLN A 124 -19.29 -15.01 -6.93
N ASP A 125 -19.08 -16.04 -7.76
CA ASP A 125 -19.75 -17.35 -7.64
C ASP A 125 -19.36 -18.06 -6.33
N ASN A 126 -18.16 -17.77 -5.81
CA ASN A 126 -17.70 -18.24 -4.50
C ASN A 126 -18.02 -17.26 -3.35
N GLY A 127 -18.81 -16.21 -3.58
CA GLY A 127 -19.25 -15.27 -2.54
C GLY A 127 -18.18 -14.31 -2.04
N VAL A 128 -17.07 -14.13 -2.76
CA VAL A 128 -16.00 -13.20 -2.40
C VAL A 128 -16.32 -11.80 -2.93
N GLU A 129 -16.43 -10.84 -2.01
CA GLU A 129 -16.59 -9.43 -2.33
C GLU A 129 -15.23 -8.72 -2.32
N TYR A 130 -15.02 -7.81 -3.28
CA TYR A 130 -13.77 -7.06 -3.39
C TYR A 130 -13.41 -6.30 -2.11
N LEU A 131 -14.42 -5.79 -1.39
CA LEU A 131 -14.23 -5.08 -0.12
C LEU A 131 -13.48 -5.93 0.92
N GLN A 132 -13.71 -7.25 0.96
CA GLN A 132 -13.21 -8.14 2.00
C GLN A 132 -11.68 -8.31 1.99
N PHE A 133 -11.04 -8.13 0.83
CA PHE A 133 -9.58 -8.21 0.70
C PHE A 133 -8.95 -6.87 0.30
N SER A 134 -9.53 -6.16 -0.67
CA SER A 134 -8.89 -4.98 -1.25
C SER A 134 -8.99 -3.73 -0.39
N PHE A 135 -9.85 -3.68 0.63
CA PHE A 135 -9.85 -2.59 1.60
C PHE A 135 -8.47 -2.43 2.25
N ARG A 136 -7.88 -3.54 2.73
CA ARG A 136 -6.54 -3.52 3.33
C ARG A 136 -5.49 -3.10 2.32
N TRP A 137 -5.57 -3.57 1.08
CA TRP A 137 -4.64 -3.22 0.01
C TRP A 137 -4.64 -1.72 -0.29
N MET A 138 -5.82 -1.09 -0.34
CA MET A 138 -5.97 0.34 -0.61
C MET A 138 -5.64 1.20 0.61
N ASN A 139 -6.11 0.82 1.80
CA ASN A 139 -5.91 1.56 3.05
C ASN A 139 -4.43 1.60 3.46
N ASN A 140 -3.73 0.50 3.23
CA ASN A 140 -2.33 0.31 3.59
C ASN A 140 -1.37 0.34 2.40
N LEU A 141 -1.83 0.67 1.18
CA LEU A 141 -0.97 0.72 -0.02
C LEU A 141 -0.08 -0.53 -0.20
N LEU A 142 -0.69 -1.72 -0.04
CA LEU A 142 -0.04 -3.03 -0.08
C LEU A 142 1.10 -3.26 0.94
N THR A 143 1.31 -2.39 1.94
CA THR A 143 2.37 -2.58 2.95
C THR A 143 2.23 -3.87 3.75
N ARG A 144 1.01 -4.44 3.80
CA ARG A 144 0.70 -5.69 4.49
C ARG A 144 0.88 -6.92 3.61
N GLU A 145 0.98 -6.72 2.30
CA GLU A 145 1.05 -7.79 1.30
C GLU A 145 2.45 -7.96 0.72
N LEU A 146 3.37 -7.03 0.96
CA LEU A 146 4.71 -7.02 0.36
C LEU A 146 5.81 -6.93 1.44
N PRO A 147 6.96 -7.60 1.24
CA PRO A 147 8.14 -7.37 2.07
C PRO A 147 8.58 -5.91 2.01
N LEU A 148 9.17 -5.41 3.10
CA LEU A 148 9.61 -4.01 3.22
C LEU A 148 10.53 -3.56 2.07
N ARG A 149 11.48 -4.40 1.63
CA ARG A 149 12.36 -4.11 0.47
C ARG A 149 11.56 -3.83 -0.81
N CYS A 150 10.56 -4.66 -1.06
CA CYS A 150 9.69 -4.56 -2.23
C CYS A 150 8.78 -3.34 -2.16
N LEU A 151 8.31 -3.02 -0.95
CA LEU A 151 7.51 -1.85 -0.69
C LEU A 151 8.30 -0.55 -0.95
N ILE A 152 9.54 -0.46 -0.46
CA ILE A 152 10.42 0.69 -0.72
C ILE A 152 10.63 0.83 -2.24
N ARG A 153 10.97 -0.26 -2.93
CA ARG A 153 11.13 -0.25 -4.39
C ARG A 153 9.86 0.18 -5.12
N LEU A 154 8.68 -0.27 -4.70
CA LEU A 154 7.41 0.14 -5.28
C LEU A 154 7.14 1.65 -5.06
N TRP A 155 7.49 2.15 -3.88
CA TRP A 155 7.28 3.54 -3.51
C TRP A 155 8.21 4.50 -4.26
N ASP A 156 9.38 4.06 -4.74
CA ASP A 156 10.18 4.83 -5.71
C ASP A 156 9.33 5.24 -6.92
N THR A 157 8.53 4.30 -7.44
CA THR A 157 7.63 4.56 -8.57
C THR A 157 6.45 5.44 -8.16
N TYR A 158 5.85 5.24 -6.98
CA TYR A 158 4.78 6.13 -6.52
C TYR A 158 5.22 7.57 -6.36
N LEU A 159 6.42 7.78 -5.78
CA LEU A 159 6.99 9.12 -5.63
C LEU A 159 7.35 9.73 -6.98
N ALA A 160 7.77 8.93 -7.97
CA ALA A 160 8.02 9.40 -9.33
C ALA A 160 6.74 9.75 -10.11
N GLU A 161 5.62 9.06 -9.86
CA GLU A 161 4.32 9.33 -10.50
C GLU A 161 3.61 10.58 -9.94
N LEU A 162 4.15 11.19 -8.87
CA LEU A 162 3.70 12.44 -8.23
C LEU A 162 2.16 12.47 -8.03
N ASP A 163 1.48 13.47 -8.60
CA ASP A 163 0.03 13.69 -8.42
C ASP A 163 -0.83 12.55 -8.97
N SER A 164 -0.27 11.65 -9.77
CA SER A 164 -1.00 10.52 -10.35
C SER A 164 -0.89 9.22 -9.55
N PHE A 165 -0.07 9.16 -8.49
CA PHE A 165 0.17 7.90 -7.76
C PHE A 165 -1.11 7.29 -7.18
N ALA A 166 -2.05 8.12 -6.71
CA ALA A 166 -3.32 7.65 -6.15
C ALA A 166 -4.14 6.84 -7.15
N SER A 167 -4.11 7.26 -8.43
CA SER A 167 -4.73 6.54 -9.55
C SER A 167 -3.86 5.36 -10.02
N PHE A 168 -2.53 5.51 -9.99
CA PHE A 168 -1.62 4.43 -10.37
C PHE A 168 -1.71 3.24 -9.42
N GLN A 169 -1.90 3.47 -8.12
CA GLN A 169 -2.09 2.41 -7.14
C GLN A 169 -3.30 1.52 -7.47
N LEU A 170 -4.38 2.08 -8.01
CA LEU A 170 -5.50 1.24 -8.45
C LEU A 170 -5.05 0.16 -9.46
N TYR A 171 -4.22 0.54 -10.42
CA TYR A 171 -3.69 -0.36 -11.44
C TYR A 171 -2.63 -1.32 -10.89
N VAL A 172 -1.86 -0.90 -9.89
CA VAL A 172 -0.95 -1.81 -9.17
C VAL A 172 -1.74 -2.89 -8.43
N CYS A 173 -2.82 -2.54 -7.72
CA CYS A 173 -3.72 -3.53 -7.11
C CYS A 173 -4.35 -4.48 -8.14
N ALA A 174 -4.74 -3.96 -9.31
CA ALA A 174 -5.28 -4.80 -10.39
C ALA A 174 -4.21 -5.78 -10.93
N ALA A 175 -3.02 -5.29 -11.26
CA ALA A 175 -1.90 -6.12 -11.70
C ALA A 175 -1.49 -7.14 -10.64
N PHE A 176 -1.54 -6.76 -9.37
CA PHE A 176 -1.23 -7.65 -8.24
C PHE A 176 -2.24 -8.78 -8.11
N LEU A 177 -3.54 -8.51 -8.23
CA LEU A 177 -4.57 -9.57 -8.26
C LEU A 177 -4.40 -10.49 -9.47
N LEU A 178 -4.13 -9.92 -10.65
CA LEU A 178 -3.97 -10.66 -11.89
C LEU A 178 -2.73 -11.56 -11.91
N HIS A 179 -1.67 -11.17 -11.20
CA HIS A 179 -0.47 -11.99 -11.04
C HIS A 179 -0.81 -13.38 -10.45
N TRP A 180 -1.77 -13.43 -9.51
CA TRP A 180 -2.18 -14.65 -8.81
C TRP A 180 -3.42 -15.31 -9.41
N LYS A 181 -3.82 -14.93 -10.64
CA LYS A 181 -5.04 -15.42 -11.28
C LYS A 181 -5.07 -16.95 -11.35
N GLN A 182 -3.97 -17.60 -11.71
CA GLN A 182 -3.98 -19.04 -11.95
C GLN A 182 -4.29 -19.80 -10.66
N GLU A 183 -3.62 -19.43 -9.58
CA GLU A 183 -3.77 -20.01 -8.25
C GLU A 183 -5.15 -19.69 -7.65
N LEU A 184 -5.64 -18.46 -7.80
CA LEU A 184 -6.99 -18.08 -7.37
C LEU A 184 -8.07 -18.89 -8.10
N MET A 185 -7.87 -19.21 -9.38
CA MET A 185 -8.81 -20.04 -10.13
C MET A 185 -8.78 -21.52 -9.72
N LEU A 186 -7.74 -21.98 -9.03
CA LEU A 186 -7.67 -23.34 -8.48
C LEU A 186 -8.47 -23.49 -7.19
N GLU A 187 -8.51 -22.45 -6.35
CA GLU A 187 -9.32 -22.41 -5.14
C GLU A 187 -10.82 -22.40 -5.46
N LYS A 188 -11.60 -23.30 -4.86
CA LYS A 188 -13.02 -23.55 -5.22
C LYS A 188 -14.02 -23.23 -4.12
N ASP A 189 -13.56 -22.62 -3.04
CA ASP A 189 -14.42 -22.23 -1.93
C ASP A 189 -14.02 -20.86 -1.38
N PHE A 190 -14.97 -20.23 -0.69
CA PHE A 190 -14.82 -18.92 -0.08
C PHE A 190 -13.62 -18.85 0.88
N GLN A 191 -13.41 -19.88 1.69
CA GLN A 191 -12.39 -19.86 2.74
C GLN A 191 -10.99 -19.92 2.15
N GLY A 192 -10.75 -20.81 1.18
CA GLY A 192 -9.47 -20.93 0.46
C GLY A 192 -9.12 -19.63 -0.27
N LEU A 193 -10.07 -19.06 -1.01
CA LEU A 193 -9.91 -17.78 -1.70
C LEU A 193 -9.58 -16.64 -0.74
N MET A 194 -10.32 -16.51 0.36
CA MET A 194 -10.08 -15.44 1.34
C MET A 194 -8.75 -15.60 2.06
N LEU A 195 -8.38 -16.83 2.42
CA LEU A 195 -7.08 -17.10 3.04
C LEU A 195 -5.94 -16.70 2.10
N MET A 196 -6.04 -17.07 0.82
CA MET A 196 -5.06 -16.74 -0.20
C MET A 196 -4.97 -15.22 -0.45
N LEU A 197 -6.10 -14.55 -0.70
CA LEU A 197 -6.13 -13.10 -0.97
C LEU A 197 -5.61 -12.25 0.20
N GLN A 198 -5.70 -12.76 1.43
CA GLN A 198 -5.18 -12.10 2.63
C GLN A 198 -3.75 -12.54 3.00
N ASN A 199 -3.17 -13.53 2.33
CA ASN A 199 -1.83 -14.06 2.63
C ASN A 199 -1.10 -14.48 1.34
N LEU A 200 -1.10 -13.61 0.33
CA LEU A 200 -0.43 -13.88 -0.95
C LEU A 200 1.07 -14.16 -0.72
N PRO A 201 1.66 -15.18 -1.38
CA PRO A 201 3.01 -15.63 -1.06
C PRO A 201 4.08 -14.74 -1.71
N THR A 202 4.30 -13.57 -1.12
CA THR A 202 5.24 -12.54 -1.61
C THR A 202 6.56 -12.50 -0.84
N GLN A 203 6.79 -13.40 0.12
CA GLN A 203 7.93 -13.34 1.04
C GLN A 203 9.28 -13.38 0.30
N ASP A 204 9.32 -14.11 -0.81
CA ASP A 204 10.50 -14.28 -1.67
C ASP A 204 10.59 -13.26 -2.81
N TRP A 205 9.64 -12.32 -2.90
CA TRP A 205 9.66 -11.30 -3.96
C TRP A 205 10.86 -10.38 -3.83
N ASN A 206 11.33 -9.88 -4.96
CA ASN A 206 12.47 -8.97 -5.05
C ASN A 206 12.19 -7.87 -6.07
N ASP A 207 13.19 -7.04 -6.35
CA ASP A 207 13.03 -5.89 -7.26
C ASP A 207 12.58 -6.29 -8.67
N SER A 208 12.96 -7.48 -9.15
CA SER A 208 12.50 -7.97 -10.45
C SER A 208 10.98 -8.20 -10.47
N HIS A 209 10.43 -8.76 -9.40
CA HIS A 209 8.98 -8.96 -9.26
C HIS A 209 8.25 -7.61 -9.22
N ILE A 210 8.80 -6.63 -8.52
CA ILE A 210 8.21 -5.27 -8.44
C ILE A 210 8.31 -4.55 -9.78
N ASN A 211 9.41 -4.70 -10.51
CA ASN A 211 9.55 -4.14 -11.86
C ASN A 211 8.48 -4.70 -12.82
N ILE A 212 8.24 -6.02 -12.78
CA ILE A 212 7.19 -6.66 -13.59
C ILE A 212 5.81 -6.16 -13.17
N LEU A 213 5.53 -6.10 -11.86
CA LEU A 213 4.26 -5.60 -11.32
C LEU A 213 3.97 -4.17 -11.78
N VAL A 214 4.96 -3.28 -11.66
CA VAL A 214 4.87 -1.87 -12.08
C VAL A 214 4.67 -1.76 -13.59
N ALA A 215 5.39 -2.58 -14.38
CA ALA A 215 5.23 -2.58 -15.85
C ALA A 215 3.83 -3.02 -16.27
N GLU A 216 3.29 -4.08 -15.67
CA GLU A 216 1.91 -4.51 -15.91
C GLU A 216 0.90 -3.46 -15.46
N ALA A 217 1.08 -2.85 -14.29
CA ALA A 217 0.23 -1.77 -13.82
C ALA A 217 0.23 -0.57 -14.79
N TYR A 218 1.39 -0.22 -15.35
CA TYR A 218 1.49 0.85 -16.34
C TYR A 218 0.78 0.47 -17.64
N ARG A 219 0.93 -0.77 -18.11
CA ARG A 219 0.19 -1.30 -19.27
C ARG A 219 -1.33 -1.21 -19.06
N LEU A 220 -1.80 -1.59 -17.88
CA LEU A 220 -3.22 -1.47 -17.50
C LEU A 220 -3.67 -0.01 -17.48
N LYS A 221 -2.89 0.89 -16.87
CA LYS A 221 -3.16 2.33 -16.84
C LYS A 221 -3.31 2.88 -18.26
N CYS A 222 -2.38 2.56 -19.17
CA CYS A 222 -2.46 3.02 -20.56
C CYS A 222 -3.70 2.49 -21.30
N ALA A 223 -4.04 1.21 -21.11
CA ALA A 223 -5.19 0.60 -21.76
C ALA A 223 -6.54 1.18 -21.29
N PHE A 224 -6.62 1.65 -20.04
CA PHE A 224 -7.86 2.14 -19.42
C PHE A 224 -7.97 3.67 -19.42
N ALA A 225 -6.87 4.40 -19.17
CA ALA A 225 -6.85 5.87 -19.26
C ALA A 225 -6.93 6.36 -20.71
N GLY A 226 -6.41 5.58 -21.67
CA GLY A 226 -6.49 5.86 -23.11
C GLY A 226 -7.81 5.51 -23.77
N ALA A 227 -8.87 5.16 -23.01
CA ALA A 227 -10.19 4.82 -23.54
C ALA A 227 -11.24 5.93 -23.22
N PRO A 228 -11.16 7.13 -23.84
CA PRO A 228 -12.00 8.29 -23.48
C PRO A 228 -13.49 8.19 -23.85
N ASN A 229 -14.00 7.11 -24.48
CA ASN A 229 -15.33 7.08 -25.11
C ASN A 229 -16.40 6.17 -24.47
N HIS A 230 -16.32 5.77 -23.20
CA HIS A 230 -17.35 4.90 -22.61
C HIS A 230 -18.03 5.37 -21.31
N PHE A 231 -17.75 6.58 -20.81
CA PHE A 231 -18.52 7.16 -19.70
C PHE A 231 -19.83 7.86 -20.13
N GLN A 232 -20.21 7.80 -21.41
CA GLN A 232 -21.53 8.22 -21.89
C GLN A 232 -22.34 7.03 -22.39
N SER A 233 -22.92 6.26 -21.49
CA SER A 233 -24.13 5.49 -21.81
C SER A 233 -24.87 5.14 -20.52
N LYS A 234 -26.17 5.46 -20.52
CA LYS A 234 -27.17 5.23 -19.47
C LYS A 234 -27.28 6.31 -18.38
N ARG A 235 -27.58 7.54 -18.82
CA ARG A 235 -28.75 8.24 -18.28
C ARG A 235 -29.83 8.24 -19.37
N SER A 236 -30.76 7.31 -19.24
CA SER A 236 -32.05 7.29 -19.92
C SER A 236 -33.09 6.97 -18.88
#